data_AF-A0A2N2G5R3-F1
#
_entry.id   AF-A0A2N2G5R3-F1
#
_cell.length_a   1.000
_cell.length_b   1.000
_cell.length_c   1.000
_cell.angle_alpha   90.00
_cell.angle_beta   90.00
_cell.angle_gamma   90.00
#
_symmetry.space_group_name_H-M   'P 1'
#
loop_
_entity.id
_entity.type
_entity.pdbx_description
1 polymer ?
#
loop_
_entity_poly.entity_id
_entity_poly.type
_entity_poly.pdbx_seq_one_letter_code
_entity_poly.pdbx_strand_id
1 'polypeptide(L)'
;MRKKNKRARQIRLFLFFGLLLALFIVLIVSTVGRQEFNAPHKLALEVIGKAQYAMTRMTGSFKNGWRNYTALINVREENARLREELQKHKAVNNEYREAVATNVRLAKLLEMKETLPAPTLTAEIIGVDPSQWFKTIIIDRGSSDGV
;
A
#
# COMPACT_ATOMS: atom_id res chain seq x y z
N MET A 1 -50.88 -41.78 -11.86
CA MET A 1 -50.96 -40.29 -11.93
C MET A 1 -51.54 -39.65 -10.63
N ARG A 2 -50.85 -39.73 -9.46
CA ARG A 2 -51.48 -39.40 -8.14
C ARG A 2 -50.74 -38.36 -7.25
N LYS A 3 -49.72 -37.67 -7.77
CA LYS A 3 -48.87 -36.73 -6.98
C LYS A 3 -49.29 -35.25 -7.03
N LYS A 4 -50.11 -34.81 -7.99
CA LYS A 4 -50.47 -33.37 -8.16
C LYS A 4 -51.37 -32.81 -7.03
N ASN A 5 -52.20 -33.64 -6.40
CA ASN A 5 -53.21 -33.19 -5.42
C ASN A 5 -52.65 -32.86 -4.03
N LYS A 6 -51.44 -33.35 -3.67
CA LYS A 6 -50.85 -33.09 -2.34
C LYS A 6 -50.31 -31.66 -2.19
N ARG A 7 -49.65 -31.12 -3.22
CA ARG A 7 -49.13 -29.73 -3.20
C ARG A 7 -50.27 -28.69 -3.19
N ALA A 8 -51.34 -28.93 -3.96
CA ALA A 8 -52.51 -28.06 -3.95
C ALA A 8 -53.19 -28.02 -2.57
N ARG A 9 -53.22 -29.13 -1.83
CA ARG A 9 -53.76 -29.17 -0.46
C ARG A 9 -52.89 -28.39 0.53
N GLN A 10 -51.57 -28.49 0.42
CA GLN A 10 -50.66 -27.72 1.28
C GLN A 10 -50.75 -26.23 1.00
N ILE A 11 -50.80 -25.81 -0.27
CA ILE A 11 -50.96 -24.39 -0.62
C ILE A 11 -52.31 -23.86 -0.12
N ARG A 12 -53.41 -24.61 -0.27
CA ARG A 12 -54.71 -24.22 0.29
C ARG A 12 -54.69 -24.14 1.81
N LEU A 13 -53.97 -25.03 2.50
CA LEU A 13 -53.81 -24.97 3.95
C LEU A 13 -52.98 -23.76 4.37
N PHE A 14 -51.90 -23.44 3.65
CA PHE A 14 -51.11 -22.23 3.91
C PHE A 14 -51.91 -20.95 3.64
N LEU A 15 -52.70 -20.92 2.56
CA LEU A 15 -53.59 -19.79 2.26
C LEU A 15 -54.71 -19.66 3.31
N PHE A 16 -55.30 -20.78 3.74
CA PHE A 16 -56.32 -20.79 4.78
C PHE A 16 -55.74 -20.33 6.13
N PHE A 17 -54.54 -20.80 6.48
CA PHE A 17 -53.85 -20.40 7.71
C PHE A 17 -53.42 -18.93 7.66
N GLY A 18 -52.94 -18.45 6.51
CA GLY A 18 -52.63 -17.04 6.29
C GLY A 18 -53.87 -16.15 6.36
N LEU A 19 -54.99 -16.60 5.80
CA LEU A 19 -56.28 -15.92 5.88
C LEU A 19 -56.78 -15.88 7.33
N LEU A 20 -56.70 -17.00 8.06
CA LEU A 20 -57.05 -17.08 9.49
C LEU A 20 -56.19 -16.13 10.32
N LEU A 21 -54.89 -16.08 10.07
CA LEU A 21 -53.95 -15.19 10.76
C LEU A 21 -54.27 -13.72 10.48
N ALA A 22 -54.55 -13.37 9.22
CA ALA A 22 -54.96 -12.01 8.85
C ALA A 22 -56.28 -11.62 9.51
N LEU A 23 -57.26 -12.52 9.54
CA LEU A 23 -58.56 -12.30 10.17
C LEU A 23 -58.43 -12.18 11.70
N PHE A 24 -57.52 -12.95 12.32
CA PHE A 24 -57.18 -12.85 13.74
C PHE A 24 -56.52 -11.51 14.09
N ILE A 25 -55.59 -11.02 13.25
CA ILE A 25 -54.98 -9.70 13.41
C ILE A 25 -56.03 -8.59 13.29
N VAL A 26 -56.92 -8.67 12.29
CA VAL A 26 -58.01 -7.70 12.10
C VAL A 26 -59.00 -7.73 13.27
N LEU A 27 -59.29 -8.91 13.83
CA LEU A 27 -60.17 -9.05 15.00
C LEU A 27 -59.54 -8.41 16.23
N ILE A 28 -58.25 -8.62 16.48
CA ILE A 28 -57.51 -7.94 17.55
C ILE A 28 -57.56 -6.42 17.35
N VAL A 29 -57.30 -5.91 16.15
CA VAL A 29 -57.33 -4.47 15.86
C VAL A 29 -58.75 -3.90 16.06
N SER A 30 -59.79 -4.63 15.65
CA SER A 30 -61.18 -4.20 15.74
C SER A 30 -61.75 -4.23 17.16
N THR A 31 -61.38 -5.24 17.97
CA THR A 31 -61.79 -5.34 19.38
C THR A 31 -61.03 -4.35 20.28
N VAL A 32 -59.78 -4.04 19.94
CA VAL A 32 -58.94 -3.07 20.67
C VAL A 32 -59.29 -1.61 20.33
N GLY A 33 -59.98 -1.36 19.21
CA GLY A 33 -60.33 -0.01 18.75
C GLY A 33 -61.45 0.71 19.52
N ARG A 34 -62.08 0.09 20.53
CA ARG A 34 -63.21 0.68 21.27
C ARG A 34 -62.96 1.04 22.73
N GLN A 35 -61.80 0.72 23.29
CA GLN A 35 -61.41 1.18 24.64
C GLN A 35 -59.91 1.43 24.68
N GLU A 36 -59.49 2.67 24.95
CA GLU A 36 -58.27 3.09 25.68
C GLU A 36 -57.14 2.05 25.90
N PHE A 37 -56.59 1.43 24.85
CA PHE A 37 -55.51 0.44 24.96
C PHE A 37 -54.22 0.92 24.30
N ASN A 38 -53.59 1.91 24.94
CA ASN A 38 -52.19 2.27 24.71
C ASN A 38 -51.19 1.15 25.09
N ALA A 39 -51.62 0.15 25.88
CA ALA A 39 -50.75 -0.90 26.43
C ALA A 39 -50.19 -1.91 25.40
N PRO A 40 -51.00 -2.57 24.54
CA PRO A 40 -50.48 -3.54 23.58
C PRO A 40 -49.63 -2.90 22.49
N HIS A 41 -49.97 -1.69 22.04
CA HIS A 41 -49.18 -0.93 21.07
C HIS A 41 -47.81 -0.54 21.64
N LYS A 42 -47.77 -0.08 22.90
CA LYS A 42 -46.53 0.28 23.60
C LYS A 42 -45.63 -0.93 23.86
N LEU A 43 -46.20 -2.09 24.21
CA LEU A 43 -45.46 -3.35 24.34
C LEU A 43 -44.86 -3.82 23.02
N ALA A 44 -45.61 -3.74 21.92
CA ALA A 44 -45.10 -4.09 20.60
C ALA A 44 -43.93 -3.18 20.20
N LEU A 45 -44.07 -1.86 20.39
CA LEU A 45 -42.99 -0.90 20.12
C LEU A 45 -41.76 -1.13 21.01
N GLU A 46 -41.94 -1.50 22.27
CA GLU A 46 -40.82 -1.76 23.19
C GLU A 46 -40.05 -3.04 22.81
N VAL A 47 -40.75 -4.10 22.43
CA VAL A 47 -40.13 -5.36 21.98
C VAL A 47 -39.40 -5.16 20.65
N ILE A 48 -40.03 -4.47 19.69
CA ILE A 48 -39.43 -4.17 18.39
C ILE A 48 -38.21 -3.26 18.56
N GLY A 49 -38.29 -2.22 19.40
CA GLY A 49 -37.18 -1.32 19.68
C GLY A 49 -35.98 -2.03 20.33
N LYS A 50 -36.23 -2.91 21.32
CA LYS A 50 -35.17 -3.72 21.94
C LYS A 50 -34.55 -4.71 20.95
N ALA A 51 -35.37 -5.33 20.10
CA ALA A 51 -34.89 -6.23 19.06
C ALA A 51 -34.01 -5.49 18.03
N GLN A 52 -34.42 -4.29 17.60
CA GLN A 52 -33.65 -3.45 16.69
C GLN A 52 -32.31 -3.03 17.31
N TYR A 53 -32.31 -2.59 18.57
CA TYR A 53 -31.08 -2.22 19.29
C TYR A 53 -30.11 -3.41 19.43
N ALA A 54 -30.64 -4.60 19.76
CA ALA A 54 -29.84 -5.82 19.82
C ALA A 54 -29.26 -6.19 18.44
N MET A 55 -30.06 -6.09 17.38
CA MET A 55 -29.64 -6.37 16.00
C MET A 55 -28.54 -5.40 15.52
N THR A 56 -28.66 -4.10 15.82
CA THR A 56 -27.64 -3.11 15.49
C THR A 56 -26.34 -3.35 16.26
N ARG A 57 -26.42 -3.76 17.53
CA ARG A 57 -25.24 -4.07 18.35
C ARG A 57 -24.52 -5.34 17.89
N MET A 58 -25.28 -6.34 17.47
CA MET A 58 -24.74 -7.59 16.91
C MET A 58 -24.08 -7.36 15.54
N THR A 59 -24.71 -6.60 14.65
CA THR A 59 -24.16 -6.31 13.31
C THR A 59 -22.87 -5.46 13.38
N GLY A 60 -22.79 -4.49 14.29
CA GLY A 60 -21.57 -3.71 14.52
C GLY A 60 -20.39 -4.56 15.03
N SER A 61 -20.67 -5.52 15.93
CA SER A 61 -19.64 -6.37 16.54
C SER A 61 -19.12 -7.45 15.56
N PHE A 62 -20.02 -8.06 14.79
CA PHE A 62 -19.63 -9.06 13.77
C PHE A 62 -18.78 -8.47 12.65
N LYS A 63 -19.05 -7.23 12.23
CA LYS A 63 -18.29 -6.55 11.17
C LYS A 63 -16.83 -6.27 11.58
N ASN A 64 -16.57 -6.03 12.87
CA ASN A 64 -15.20 -5.84 13.37
C ASN A 64 -14.44 -7.16 13.56
N GLY A 65 -15.10 -8.21 14.06
CA GLY A 65 -14.49 -9.53 14.21
C GLY A 65 -14.11 -10.18 12.87
N TRP A 66 -15.01 -10.11 11.88
CA TRP A 66 -14.77 -10.68 10.56
C TRP A 66 -13.60 -10.02 9.82
N ARG A 67 -13.48 -8.68 9.91
CA ARG A 67 -12.39 -7.91 9.30
C ARG A 67 -11.01 -8.25 9.89
N ASN A 68 -10.93 -8.48 11.21
CA ASN A 68 -9.69 -8.90 11.86
C ASN A 68 -9.32 -10.35 11.51
N TYR A 69 -10.32 -11.23 11.34
CA TYR A 69 -10.08 -12.62 10.94
C TYR A 69 -9.59 -12.72 9.49
N THR A 70 -10.19 -11.96 8.56
CA THR A 70 -9.72 -11.93 7.15
C THR A 70 -8.33 -11.32 7.01
N ALA A 71 -7.96 -10.37 7.87
CA ALA A 71 -6.62 -9.80 7.87
C ALA A 71 -5.55 -10.84 8.22
N LEU A 72 -5.85 -11.79 9.12
CA LEU A 72 -4.89 -12.78 9.59
C LEU A 72 -4.49 -13.80 8.52
N ILE A 73 -5.38 -14.08 7.56
CA ILE A 73 -5.17 -15.10 6.52
C ILE A 73 -4.09 -14.68 5.52
N ASN A 74 -3.90 -13.38 5.28
CA ASN A 74 -2.96 -12.88 4.26
C ASN A 74 -1.66 -12.27 4.83
N VAL A 75 -1.49 -12.23 6.15
CA VAL A 75 -0.32 -11.59 6.78
C VAL A 75 0.99 -12.22 6.34
N ARG A 76 1.05 -13.55 6.18
CA ARG A 76 2.30 -14.23 5.80
C ARG A 76 2.76 -13.84 4.40
N GLU A 77 1.84 -13.76 3.45
CA GLU A 77 2.11 -13.39 2.06
C GLU A 77 2.44 -11.91 1.94
N GLU A 78 1.70 -11.06 2.65
CA GLU A 78 1.98 -9.63 2.73
C GLU A 78 3.33 -9.34 3.40
N ASN A 79 3.69 -10.08 4.45
CA ASN A 79 4.99 -9.95 5.10
C ASN A 79 6.14 -10.43 4.19
N ALA A 80 5.93 -11.51 3.43
CA ALA A 80 6.91 -11.98 2.44
C ALA A 80 7.13 -10.91 1.36
N ARG A 81 6.05 -10.35 0.80
CA ARG A 81 6.11 -9.28 -0.19
C ARG A 81 6.79 -8.02 0.35
N LEU A 82 6.42 -7.56 1.55
CA LEU A 82 7.04 -6.39 2.17
C LEU A 82 8.54 -6.58 2.43
N ARG A 83 8.96 -7.80 2.80
CA ARG A 83 10.38 -8.12 2.96
C ARG A 83 11.13 -8.08 1.64
N GLU A 84 10.54 -8.58 0.56
CA GLU A 84 11.13 -8.53 -0.78
C GLU A 84 11.30 -7.08 -1.26
N GLU A 85 10.26 -6.26 -1.13
CA GLU A 85 10.31 -4.83 -1.45
C GLU A 85 11.40 -4.11 -0.64
N LEU A 86 11.50 -4.42 0.66
CA LEU A 86 12.52 -3.85 1.54
C LEU A 86 13.94 -4.29 1.16
N GLN A 87 14.14 -5.54 0.77
CA GLN A 87 15.43 -6.02 0.26
C GLN A 87 15.82 -5.32 -1.03
N LYS A 88 14.88 -5.15 -1.97
CA LYS A 88 15.10 -4.42 -3.22
C LYS A 88 15.52 -2.97 -2.97
N HIS A 89 14.80 -2.26 -2.09
CA HIS A 89 15.15 -0.89 -1.74
C HIS A 89 16.51 -0.78 -1.04
N LYS A 90 16.86 -1.73 -0.17
CA LYS A 90 18.18 -1.78 0.46
C LYS A 90 19.31 -2.01 -0.56
N ALA A 91 19.10 -2.88 -1.54
CA ALA A 91 20.08 -3.12 -2.60
C ALA A 91 20.36 -1.85 -3.41
N VAL A 92 19.30 -1.17 -3.85
CA VAL A 92 19.40 0.12 -4.57
C VAL A 92 20.12 1.17 -3.72
N ASN A 93 19.76 1.31 -2.44
CA ASN A 93 20.42 2.26 -1.56
C ASN A 93 21.92 1.94 -1.38
N ASN A 94 22.28 0.66 -1.31
CA ASN A 94 23.69 0.27 -1.21
C ASN A 94 24.47 0.62 -2.50
N GLU A 95 23.89 0.36 -3.67
CA GLU A 95 24.46 0.75 -4.96
C GLU A 95 24.67 2.28 -5.05
N TYR A 96 23.68 3.07 -4.62
CA TYR A 96 23.83 4.52 -4.54
C TYR A 96 24.97 4.94 -3.61
N ARG A 97 25.09 4.31 -2.43
CA ARG A 97 26.18 4.61 -1.49
C ARG A 97 27.56 4.27 -2.08
N GLU A 98 27.67 3.15 -2.79
CA GLU A 98 28.89 2.75 -3.49
C GLU A 98 29.24 3.72 -4.63
N ALA A 99 28.25 4.14 -5.41
CA ALA A 99 28.43 5.15 -6.46
C ALA A 99 28.90 6.50 -5.88
N VAL A 100 28.30 6.95 -4.79
CA VAL A 100 28.72 8.18 -4.08
C VAL A 100 30.15 8.04 -3.54
N ALA A 101 30.48 6.92 -2.89
CA ALA A 101 31.83 6.68 -2.38
C ALA A 101 32.88 6.64 -3.51
N THR A 102 32.52 6.04 -4.64
CA THR A 102 33.37 6.02 -5.84
C THR A 102 33.56 7.40 -6.42
N ASN A 103 32.50 8.20 -6.50
CA ASN A 103 32.57 9.58 -6.97
C ASN A 103 33.49 10.43 -6.06
N VAL A 104 33.33 10.34 -4.74
CA VAL A 104 34.22 11.02 -3.78
C VAL A 104 35.68 10.60 -3.98
N ARG A 105 35.95 9.31 -4.20
CA ARG A 105 37.31 8.82 -4.48
C ARG A 105 37.84 9.36 -5.81
N LEU A 106 37.02 9.38 -6.87
CA LEU A 106 37.41 9.94 -8.16
C LEU A 106 37.69 11.45 -8.07
N ALA A 107 36.86 12.19 -7.33
CA ALA A 107 37.06 13.61 -7.08
C ALA A 107 38.42 13.88 -6.38
N LYS A 108 38.74 13.08 -5.35
CA LYS A 108 40.05 13.16 -4.68
C LYS A 108 41.23 12.84 -5.62
N LEU A 109 41.07 11.86 -6.51
CA LEU A 109 42.09 11.55 -7.51
C LEU A 109 42.26 12.66 -8.55
N LEU A 110 41.16 13.33 -8.92
CA LEU A 110 41.18 14.48 -9.82
C LEU A 110 41.92 15.65 -9.18
N GLU A 111 41.59 15.97 -7.93
CA GLU A 111 42.24 17.02 -7.14
C GLU A 111 43.75 16.73 -6.95
N MET A 112 44.13 15.47 -6.71
CA MET A 112 45.53 15.07 -6.72
C MET A 112 46.20 15.28 -8.07
N LYS A 113 45.53 14.96 -9.18
CA LYS A 113 46.08 15.16 -10.53
C LYS A 113 46.29 16.65 -10.85
N GLU A 114 45.38 17.52 -10.42
CA GLU A 114 45.48 18.97 -10.61
C GLU A 114 46.56 19.62 -9.73
N THR A 115 46.87 19.01 -8.58
CA THR A 115 47.90 19.49 -7.66
C THR A 115 49.28 18.90 -7.93
N LEU A 116 49.39 17.87 -8.77
CA LEU A 116 50.68 17.37 -9.25
C LEU A 116 51.30 18.39 -10.22
N PRO A 117 52.61 18.71 -10.09
CA PRO A 117 53.27 19.59 -11.04
C PRO A 117 53.12 19.04 -12.46
N ALA A 118 52.88 19.95 -13.42
CA ALA A 118 52.71 19.62 -14.83
C ALA A 118 53.79 18.64 -15.33
N PRO A 119 53.49 17.75 -16.30
CA PRO A 119 54.45 16.79 -16.81
C PRO A 119 55.76 17.51 -17.16
N THR A 120 56.80 17.23 -16.37
CA THR A 120 58.08 17.91 -16.50
C THR A 120 58.90 17.13 -17.52
N LEU A 121 59.02 17.67 -18.74
CA LEU A 121 59.88 17.11 -19.77
C LEU A 121 61.32 17.48 -19.43
N THR A 122 62.15 16.48 -19.15
CA THR A 122 63.58 16.69 -18.96
C THR A 122 64.23 16.83 -20.33
N ALA A 123 64.89 17.96 -20.58
CA ALA A 123 65.60 18.23 -21.82
C ALA A 123 67.07 18.52 -21.53
N GLU A 124 67.96 18.01 -22.38
CA GLU A 124 69.38 18.28 -22.32
C GLU A 124 69.70 19.53 -23.15
N ILE A 125 70.56 20.40 -22.62
CA ILE A 125 70.99 21.60 -23.33
C ILE A 125 72.03 21.20 -24.37
N ILE A 126 71.65 21.24 -25.64
CA ILE A 126 72.53 20.88 -26.77
C ILE A 126 73.23 22.09 -27.40
N GLY A 127 72.88 23.30 -26.97
CA GLY A 127 73.56 24.51 -27.44
C GLY A 127 73.21 25.75 -26.62
N VAL A 128 74.20 26.61 -26.39
CA VAL A 128 74.03 27.93 -25.79
C VAL A 128 74.65 28.93 -26.76
N ASP A 129 73.89 29.97 -27.14
CA ASP A 129 74.43 31.03 -27.99
C ASP A 129 75.50 31.84 -27.21
N PRO A 130 76.76 31.92 -27.69
CA PRO A 130 77.81 32.71 -27.05
C PRO A 130 77.68 34.22 -27.28
N SER A 131 76.71 34.70 -28.07
CA SER A 131 76.52 36.12 -28.35
C SER A 131 76.02 36.89 -27.11
N GLN A 132 76.71 37.98 -26.73
CA GLN A 132 76.36 38.78 -25.54
C GLN A 132 75.03 39.56 -25.68
N TRP A 133 74.43 39.58 -26.86
CA TRP A 133 73.22 40.34 -27.15
C TRP A 133 71.92 39.53 -27.09
N PHE A 134 71.95 38.19 -27.25
CA PHE A 134 70.78 37.33 -27.14
C PHE A 134 71.09 36.06 -26.34
N LYS A 135 70.35 35.84 -25.25
CA LYS A 135 70.50 34.64 -24.41
C LYS A 135 69.51 33.57 -24.85
N THR A 136 69.86 32.84 -25.90
CA THR A 136 69.06 31.71 -26.40
C THR A 136 69.72 30.39 -25.99
N ILE A 137 68.92 29.46 -25.48
CA ILE A 137 69.34 28.10 -25.10
C ILE A 137 68.57 27.13 -25.99
N ILE A 138 69.29 26.20 -26.59
CA ILE A 138 68.75 25.16 -27.47
C ILE A 138 68.71 23.86 -26.69
N ILE A 139 67.54 23.22 -26.66
CA ILE A 139 67.29 21.97 -25.95
C ILE A 139 67.07 20.82 -26.94
N ASP A 140 67.28 19.58 -26.50
CA ASP A 140 67.11 18.37 -27.31
C ASP A 140 65.65 17.96 -27.57
N ARG A 141 64.68 18.85 -27.31
CA ARG A 141 63.24 18.57 -27.41
C ARG A 141 62.53 19.56 -28.31
N GLY A 142 61.58 19.06 -29.10
CA GLY A 142 60.76 19.87 -30.00
C GLY A 142 59.30 19.42 -30.03
N SER A 143 58.57 19.83 -31.08
CA SER A 143 57.12 19.58 -31.20
C SER A 143 56.76 18.09 -31.26
N SER A 144 57.70 17.21 -31.65
CA SER A 144 57.55 15.75 -31.58
C SER A 144 57.54 15.21 -30.14
N ASP A 145 58.16 15.92 -29.20
CA ASP A 145 58.27 15.56 -27.78
C ASP A 145 57.21 16.27 -26.91
N GLY A 146 56.34 17.08 -27.52
CA GLY A 146 55.24 17.79 -26.84
C GLY A 146 55.59 19.19 -26.31
N VAL A 147 56.63 19.83 -26.86
CA VAL A 147 57.03 21.23 -26.60
C VAL A 147 56.27 22.23 -27.48
#